data_AF-A0AAU9ARY3-F1
#
_entry.id   AF-A0AAU9ARY3-F1
#
_cell.length_a   1.000
_cell.length_b   1.000
_cell.length_c   1.000
_cell.angle_alpha   90.00
_cell.angle_beta   90.00
_cell.angle_gamma   90.00
#
_symmetry.space_group_name_H-M   'P 1'
#
loop_
_entity.id
_entity.type
_entity.pdbx_description
1 polymer ?
#
loop_
_entity_poly.entity_id
_entity_poly.type
_entity_poly.pdbx_seq_one_letter_code
_entity_poly.pdbx_strand_id
1 'polypeptide(L)'
;MAVQVLPIIKAVVPYVAQIATVAIPAFTSKPAEAVKSDPVVGKQIEELQTAATQNAQSIHVLAEKLQQAMQGVEAAAQDARKQVTAYKTMLFAALGLSALSMLLSAYLLIR
;
A
#
# COMPACT_ATOMS: atom_id res chain seq x y z
N MET A 1 -4.51 -9.74 10.69
CA MET A 1 -3.04 -9.63 10.56
C MET A 1 -2.62 -8.78 9.35
N ALA A 2 -3.13 -9.03 8.13
CA ALA A 2 -2.74 -8.25 6.93
C ALA A 2 -3.04 -6.74 6.96
N VAL A 3 -4.06 -6.31 7.73
CA VAL A 3 -4.49 -4.90 7.82
C VAL A 3 -3.47 -3.98 8.52
N GLN A 4 -2.57 -4.53 9.35
CA GLN A 4 -1.61 -3.71 10.12
C GLN A 4 -0.38 -3.28 9.31
N VAL A 5 -0.05 -3.97 8.21
CA VAL A 5 1.13 -3.65 7.39
C VAL A 5 0.84 -2.56 6.35
N LEU A 6 -0.43 -2.45 5.94
CA LEU A 6 -0.92 -1.45 4.99
C LEU A 6 -0.54 0.02 5.35
N PRO A 7 -0.74 0.50 6.59
CA PRO A 7 -0.36 1.87 6.96
C PRO A 7 1.16 2.12 6.90
N ILE A 8 1.97 1.11 7.18
CA ILE A 8 3.44 1.24 7.12
C ILE A 8 3.89 1.37 5.67
N ILE A 9 3.36 0.54 4.77
CA ILE A 9 3.64 0.63 3.33
C ILE A 9 3.20 2.00 2.79
N LYS A 10 2.01 2.46 3.17
CA LYS A 10 1.47 3.77 2.77
C LYS A 10 2.36 4.94 3.19
N ALA A 11 3.00 4.84 4.36
CA ALA A 11 3.91 5.87 4.85
C ALA A 11 5.24 5.89 4.10
N VAL A 12 5.76 4.73 3.67
CA VAL A 12 7.12 4.61 3.13
C VAL A 12 7.18 4.79 1.59
N VAL A 13 6.14 4.37 0.87
CA VAL A 13 6.07 4.45 -0.60
C VAL A 13 6.43 5.81 -1.21
N PRO A 14 5.89 6.96 -0.75
CA PRO A 14 6.22 8.27 -1.34
C PRO A 14 7.69 8.66 -1.13
N TYR A 15 8.34 8.21 -0.06
CA TYR A 15 9.75 8.50 0.19
C TYR A 15 10.66 7.72 -0.74
N VAL A 16 10.31 6.48 -1.10
CA VAL A 16 11.09 5.68 -2.06
C VAL A 16 11.14 6.37 -3.42
N ALA A 17 10.01 6.92 -3.87
CA ALA A 17 9.95 7.67 -5.11
C ALA A 17 10.84 8.93 -5.08
N GLN A 18 10.77 9.70 -3.99
CA GLN A 18 11.59 10.92 -3.81
C GLN A 18 13.09 10.61 -3.72
N ILE A 19 13.47 9.56 -2.98
CA ILE A 19 14.86 9.12 -2.88
C ILE A 19 15.39 8.72 -4.27
N ALA A 20 14.59 8.01 -5.08
CA ALA A 20 14.99 7.67 -6.44
C ALA A 20 15.18 8.92 -7.32
N THR A 21 14.31 9.94 -7.20
CA THR A 21 14.41 11.16 -8.02
C THR A 21 15.68 11.97 -7.72
N VAL A 22 16.12 11.96 -6.46
CA VAL A 22 17.32 12.69 -6.01
C VAL A 22 18.60 11.87 -6.20
N ALA A 23 18.54 10.55 -6.01
CA ALA A 23 19.72 9.70 -6.07
C ALA A 23 20.16 9.37 -7.51
N ILE A 24 19.21 9.18 -8.45
CA ILE A 24 19.54 8.83 -9.84
C ILE A 24 20.53 9.82 -10.48
N PRO A 25 20.30 11.15 -10.44
CA PRO A 25 21.24 12.13 -11.03
C PRO A 25 22.62 12.12 -10.38
N ALA A 26 22.69 11.84 -9.08
CA ALA A 26 23.95 11.80 -8.34
C ALA A 26 24.82 10.60 -8.76
N PHE A 27 24.21 9.48 -9.15
CA PHE A 27 24.91 8.31 -9.68
C PHE A 27 25.22 8.41 -11.18
N THR A 28 24.50 9.22 -11.97
CA THR A 28 24.75 9.37 -13.42
C THR A 28 25.66 10.54 -13.79
N SER A 29 25.95 11.43 -12.85
CA SER A 29 26.80 12.60 -13.10
C SER A 29 28.26 12.20 -13.25
N LYS A 30 28.87 12.54 -14.39
CA LYS A 30 30.29 12.27 -14.67
C LYS A 30 31.18 13.09 -13.71
N PRO A 31 32.06 12.47 -12.90
CA PRO A 31 32.93 13.22 -12.00
C PRO A 31 33.93 14.05 -12.81
N ALA A 32 34.02 15.34 -12.49
CA ALA A 32 34.89 16.32 -13.15
C ALA A 32 36.39 16.01 -13.00
N GLU A 33 36.77 15.05 -12.14
CA GLU A 33 38.14 14.65 -11.83
C GLU A 33 38.53 13.24 -12.33
N ALA A 34 37.81 12.66 -13.32
CA ALA A 34 38.21 11.39 -13.95
C ALA A 34 39.49 11.49 -14.83
N VAL A 35 40.40 12.39 -14.48
CA VAL A 35 41.72 12.59 -15.08
C VAL A 35 42.71 11.71 -14.32
N LYS A 36 42.98 10.49 -14.84
CA LYS A 36 44.00 9.48 -14.45
C LYS A 36 43.47 8.13 -13.90
N SER A 37 42.26 7.72 -14.25
CA SER A 37 41.79 6.35 -13.98
C SER A 37 41.95 5.49 -15.24
N ASP A 38 42.44 4.26 -15.06
CA ASP A 38 42.54 3.23 -16.11
C ASP A 38 41.22 3.15 -16.93
N PRO A 39 41.27 3.17 -18.28
CA PRO A 39 40.08 3.15 -19.14
C PRO A 39 39.12 1.98 -18.86
N VAL A 40 39.63 0.86 -18.34
CA VAL A 40 38.81 -0.31 -17.94
C VAL A 40 37.97 -0.01 -16.69
N VAL A 41 38.47 0.81 -15.77
CA VAL A 41 37.73 1.26 -14.58
C VAL A 41 36.65 2.29 -14.97
N GLY A 42 36.95 3.18 -15.91
CA GLY A 42 35.96 4.12 -16.45
C GLY A 42 34.75 3.41 -17.09
N LYS A 43 35.02 2.37 -17.89
CA LYS A 43 33.99 1.50 -18.49
C LYS A 43 33.14 0.77 -17.43
N GLN A 44 33.78 0.19 -16.41
CA GLN A 44 33.05 -0.51 -15.35
C GLN A 44 32.17 0.43 -14.50
N ILE A 45 32.63 1.66 -14.24
CA ILE A 45 31.82 2.68 -13.56
C ILE A 45 30.59 3.03 -14.43
N GLU A 46 30.76 3.22 -15.72
CA GLU A 46 29.66 3.52 -16.65
C GLU A 46 28.61 2.39 -16.69
N GLU A 47 29.04 1.12 -16.71
CA GLU A 47 28.16 -0.04 -16.66
C GLU A 47 27.41 -0.13 -15.32
N LEU A 48 28.11 0.08 -14.19
CA LEU A 48 27.50 0.09 -12.86
C LEU A 48 26.51 1.26 -12.69
N GLN A 49 26.83 2.44 -13.20
CA GLN A 49 25.94 3.61 -13.17
C GLN A 49 24.68 3.38 -14.00
N THR A 50 24.83 2.75 -15.17
CA THR A 50 23.69 2.38 -16.03
C THR A 50 22.78 1.37 -15.33
N ALA A 51 23.36 0.31 -14.76
CA ALA A 51 22.61 -0.70 -14.01
C ALA A 51 21.93 -0.12 -12.76
N ALA A 52 22.63 0.72 -11.99
CA ALA A 52 22.08 1.40 -10.82
C ALA A 52 20.91 2.32 -11.18
N THR A 53 21.03 3.05 -12.29
CA THR A 53 19.97 3.93 -12.79
C THR A 53 18.74 3.13 -13.23
N GLN A 54 18.94 2.05 -13.98
CA GLN A 54 17.86 1.17 -14.42
C GLN A 54 17.14 0.50 -13.24
N ASN A 55 17.88 0.08 -12.21
CA ASN A 55 17.31 -0.47 -10.98
C ASN A 55 16.50 0.58 -10.21
N ALA A 56 17.02 1.80 -10.07
CA ALA A 56 16.32 2.88 -9.38
C ALA A 56 15.02 3.28 -10.11
N GLN A 57 15.04 3.33 -11.44
CA GLN A 57 13.82 3.53 -12.25
C GLN A 57 12.82 2.39 -12.04
N SER A 58 13.28 1.14 -12.00
CA SER A 58 12.43 -0.03 -11.77
C SER A 58 11.79 -0.01 -10.36
N ILE A 59 12.55 0.40 -9.34
CA ILE A 59 12.04 0.59 -7.98
C ILE A 59 10.99 1.71 -7.93
N HIS A 60 11.19 2.80 -8.67
CA HIS A 60 10.22 3.88 -8.76
C HIS A 60 8.89 3.40 -9.37
N VAL A 61 8.94 2.69 -10.49
CA VAL A 61 7.75 2.10 -11.11
C VAL A 61 7.07 1.10 -10.18
N LEU A 62 7.84 0.28 -9.48
CA LEU A 62 7.29 -0.66 -8.49
C LEU A 62 6.57 0.09 -7.36
N ALA A 63 7.14 1.18 -6.85
CA ALA A 63 6.52 2.01 -5.82
C ALA A 63 5.20 2.62 -6.30
N GLU A 64 5.14 3.15 -7.53
CA GLU A 64 3.90 3.66 -8.11
C GLU A 64 2.83 2.58 -8.26
N LYS A 65 3.20 1.39 -8.74
CA LYS A 65 2.26 0.26 -8.88
C LYS A 65 1.77 -0.23 -7.53
N LEU A 66 2.64 -0.26 -6.52
CA LEU A 66 2.26 -0.58 -5.16
C LEU A 66 1.28 0.46 -4.60
N GLN A 67 1.52 1.75 -4.84
CA GLN A 67 0.60 2.83 -4.45
C GLN A 67 -0.79 2.64 -5.07
N GLN A 68 -0.85 2.35 -6.38
CA GLN A 68 -2.09 2.10 -7.09
C GLN A 68 -2.84 0.88 -6.53
N ALA A 69 -2.13 -0.24 -6.31
CA ALA A 69 -2.72 -1.44 -5.74
C ALA A 69 -3.26 -1.20 -4.32
N MET A 70 -2.50 -0.48 -3.50
CA MET A 70 -2.90 -0.09 -2.14
C MET A 70 -4.18 0.75 -2.12
N GLN A 71 -4.33 1.69 -3.05
CA GLN A 71 -5.55 2.48 -3.20
C GLN A 71 -6.75 1.60 -3.56
N GLY A 72 -6.58 0.64 -4.46
CA GLY A 72 -7.63 -0.32 -4.82
C GLY A 72 -8.05 -1.22 -3.64
N VAL A 73 -7.07 -1.74 -2.90
CA VAL A 73 -7.33 -2.55 -1.69
C VAL A 73 -8.06 -1.75 -0.62
N GLU A 74 -7.69 -0.49 -0.41
CA GLU A 74 -8.34 0.37 0.59
C GLU A 74 -9.79 0.69 0.22
N ALA A 75 -10.08 0.96 -1.06
CA ALA A 75 -11.44 1.14 -1.55
C ALA A 75 -12.31 -0.12 -1.34
N ALA A 76 -11.80 -1.29 -1.74
CA ALA A 76 -12.49 -2.56 -1.53
C ALA A 76 -12.72 -2.86 -0.04
N ALA A 77 -11.74 -2.57 0.81
CA ALA A 77 -11.85 -2.76 2.25
C ALA A 77 -12.91 -1.81 2.88
N GLN A 78 -13.01 -0.57 2.41
CA GLN A 78 -14.04 0.37 2.86
C GLN A 78 -15.44 -0.12 2.50
N ASP A 79 -15.65 -0.61 1.28
CA ASP A 79 -16.95 -1.13 0.86
C ASP A 79 -17.33 -2.42 1.59
N ALA A 80 -16.37 -3.31 1.82
CA ALA A 80 -16.59 -4.49 2.67
C ALA A 80 -17.00 -4.09 4.10
N ARG A 81 -16.35 -3.08 4.70
CA ARG A 81 -16.71 -2.56 6.03
C ARG A 81 -18.13 -1.98 6.08
N LYS A 82 -18.55 -1.26 5.04
CA LYS A 82 -19.92 -0.73 4.94
C LYS A 82 -20.94 -1.86 4.93
N GLN A 83 -20.72 -2.88 4.10
CA GLN A 83 -21.60 -4.05 4.01
C GLN A 83 -21.68 -4.80 5.34
N VAL A 84 -20.54 -5.07 5.99
CA VAL A 84 -20.51 -5.73 7.30
C VAL A 84 -21.28 -4.91 8.34
N THR A 85 -21.12 -3.59 8.34
CA THR A 85 -21.84 -2.71 9.28
C THR A 85 -23.34 -2.77 9.04
N ALA A 86 -23.78 -2.70 7.79
CA ALA A 86 -25.20 -2.82 7.41
C ALA A 86 -25.80 -4.17 7.80
N TYR A 87 -25.08 -5.28 7.57
CA TYR A 87 -25.56 -6.60 7.99
C TYR A 87 -25.63 -6.74 9.51
N LYS A 88 -24.67 -6.17 10.26
CA LYS A 88 -24.73 -6.16 11.72
C LYS A 88 -25.94 -5.40 12.24
N THR A 89 -26.25 -4.23 11.67
CA THR A 89 -27.44 -3.47 12.11
C THR A 89 -28.74 -4.22 11.79
N MET A 90 -28.86 -4.82 10.60
CA MET A 90 -30.01 -5.66 10.26
C MET A 90 -30.15 -6.86 11.19
N LEU A 91 -29.05 -7.52 11.54
CA LEU A 91 -29.05 -8.67 12.45
C LEU A 91 -29.54 -8.28 13.86
N PHE A 92 -29.06 -7.16 14.40
CA PHE A 92 -29.54 -6.67 15.70
C PHE A 92 -31.02 -6.29 15.65
N ALA A 93 -31.50 -5.68 14.56
CA ALA A 93 -32.91 -5.36 14.39
C ALA A 93 -33.77 -6.64 14.34
N ALA A 94 -33.36 -7.65 13.58
CA ALA A 94 -34.05 -8.92 13.48
C ALA A 94 -34.08 -9.68 14.82
N LEU A 95 -32.95 -9.71 15.55
CA LEU A 95 -32.88 -10.31 16.89
C LEU A 95 -33.80 -9.58 17.88
N GLY A 96 -33.79 -8.25 17.88
CA GLY A 96 -34.67 -7.45 18.73
C GLY A 96 -36.15 -7.72 18.44
N LEU A 97 -36.53 -7.76 17.17
CA LEU A 97 -37.91 -8.06 16.76
C LEU A 97 -38.34 -9.48 17.15
N SER A 98 -37.45 -10.46 16.96
CA SER A 98 -37.69 -11.85 17.36
C SER A 98 -37.89 -11.97 18.88
N ALA A 99 -37.03 -11.33 19.67
CA ALA A 99 -37.13 -11.33 21.13
C ALA A 99 -38.44 -10.69 21.62
N LEU A 100 -38.84 -9.57 21.03
CA LEU A 100 -40.13 -8.92 21.34
C LEU A 100 -41.31 -9.84 21.03
N SER A 101 -41.29 -10.51 19.87
CA SER A 101 -42.34 -11.46 19.47
C SER A 101 -42.44 -12.65 20.43
N MET A 102 -41.30 -13.20 20.86
CA MET A 102 -41.24 -14.27 21.86
C MET A 102 -41.81 -13.82 23.21
N LEU A 103 -41.45 -12.61 23.67
CA LEU A 103 -41.96 -12.06 24.94
C LEU A 103 -43.47 -11.83 24.89
N LEU A 104 -43.97 -11.27 23.78
CA LEU A 104 -45.41 -11.08 23.55
C LEU A 104 -46.16 -12.42 23.56
N SER A 105 -45.62 -13.43 22.88
CA SER A 105 -46.22 -14.77 22.83
C SER A 105 -46.25 -15.42 24.22
N ALA A 106 -45.16 -15.31 24.99
CA ALA A 106 -45.11 -15.82 26.36
C ALA A 106 -46.09 -15.09 27.29
N TYR A 107 -46.21 -13.76 27.15
CA TYR A 107 -47.16 -12.95 27.92
C TYR A 107 -48.60 -13.37 27.66
N LEU A 108 -48.97 -13.59 26.39
CA LEU A 108 -50.31 -14.05 26.00
C LEU A 108 -50.62 -15.48 26.46
N LEU A 109 -49.62 -16.33 26.70
CA LEU A 109 -49.83 -17.67 27.22
C LEU A 109 -49.99 -17.73 28.75
N ILE A 110 -49.41 -16.76 29.46
CA ILE A 110 -49.44 -16.71 30.93
C ILE A 110 -50.69 -15.97 31.45
N ARG A 111 -51.23 -15.05 30.65
CA ARG A 111 -52.41 -14.23 31.00
C ARG A 111 -53.69 -14.81 30.41
#